data_AF-A0A956A5Z1-F1
#
_entry.id   AF-A0A956A5Z1-F1
#
_cell.length_a   1.000
_cell.length_b   1.000
_cell.length_c   1.000
_cell.angle_alpha   90.00
_cell.angle_beta   90.00
_cell.angle_gamma   90.00
#
_symmetry.space_group_name_H-M   'P 1'
#
loop_
_entity.id
_entity.type
_entity.pdbx_description
1 polymer ?
#
loop_
_entity_poly.entity_id
_entity_poly.type
_entity_poly.pdbx_seq_one_letter_code
_entity_poly.pdbx_strand_id
1 'polypeptide(L)'
;PTRQLVWDRLDLERSPWAAPAQVDAGSWVDAARDLDEALWVNGRGESERFVFYEAATTERVPLAFFRGRNGLHLRNDGPHAVHDVFVVNRAPRGLGDVVTVVFVADLAAGDAAPIDLGGPALSPADAAAATVGRLRGRLVNPLFPDARAIFEAPSAGPCAMGRDPALPTEQAAGFQLFAGEADLLLSVWEKRFFGASGVTVVYREDPAALDAAMPLSVYTDMRHVPVVHRAGLAVWEHVRLP
;
A
#
# COMPACT_ATOMS: atom_id res chain seq x y z
N PRO A 1 24.53 2.02 15.30
CA PRO A 1 23.91 3.31 15.66
C PRO A 1 22.52 3.44 15.04
N THR A 2 21.49 3.19 15.83
CA THR A 2 20.08 3.34 15.46
C THR A 2 19.83 4.82 15.20
N ARG A 3 19.44 5.18 13.97
CA ARG A 3 19.06 6.56 13.62
C ARG A 3 17.65 6.80 14.16
N GLN A 4 17.56 7.12 15.44
CA GLN A 4 16.30 7.49 16.06
C GLN A 4 16.03 8.97 15.73
N LEU A 5 14.84 9.26 15.22
CA LEU A 5 14.30 10.62 15.24
C LEU A 5 14.07 10.97 16.71
N VAL A 6 15.01 11.71 17.31
CA VAL A 6 14.86 12.24 18.66
C VAL A 6 14.12 13.56 18.54
N TRP A 7 12.87 13.56 18.98
CA TRP A 7 12.13 14.79 19.20
C TRP A 7 12.55 15.33 20.56
N ASP A 8 13.52 16.24 20.58
CA ASP A 8 13.99 16.87 21.83
C ASP A 8 12.89 17.71 22.50
N ARG A 9 11.92 18.17 21.70
CA ARG A 9 10.82 19.03 22.14
C ARG A 9 9.68 18.99 21.11
N LEU A 10 8.45 18.78 21.59
CA LEU A 10 7.22 18.92 20.81
C LEU A 10 6.39 20.04 21.44
N ASP A 11 6.44 21.23 20.85
CA ASP A 11 5.58 22.35 21.25
C ASP A 11 4.29 22.28 20.43
N LEU A 12 3.18 21.93 21.09
CA LEU A 12 1.85 21.92 20.48
C LEU A 12 1.17 23.26 20.78
N GLU A 13 0.99 24.07 19.75
CA GLU A 13 0.21 25.30 19.82
C GLU A 13 -1.16 25.10 19.15
N ARG A 14 -2.16 25.89 19.56
CA ARG A 14 -3.48 25.89 18.89
C ARG A 14 -3.40 26.40 17.45
N SER A 15 -2.33 27.10 17.11
CA SER A 15 -2.07 27.61 15.76
C SER A 15 -0.83 26.91 15.22
N PRO A 16 -0.87 26.38 13.98
CA PRO A 16 0.29 25.72 13.40
C PRO A 16 1.43 26.72 13.23
N TRP A 17 2.65 26.33 13.62
CA TRP A 17 3.83 27.19 13.59
C TRP A 17 4.19 27.63 12.17
N ALA A 18 4.09 26.71 11.20
CA ALA A 18 4.17 27.05 9.78
C ALA A 18 2.76 27.04 9.19
N ALA A 19 2.51 27.91 8.21
CA ALA A 19 1.40 27.68 7.29
C ALA A 19 1.57 26.26 6.72
N PRO A 20 0.56 25.37 6.84
CA PRO A 20 0.67 24.04 6.27
C PRO A 20 1.06 24.21 4.81
N ALA A 21 2.09 23.48 4.38
CA ALA A 21 2.36 23.36 2.95
C ALA A 21 1.01 22.99 2.32
N GLN A 22 0.60 23.70 1.26
CA GLN A 22 -0.50 23.22 0.44
C GLN A 22 -0.03 21.93 -0.22
N VAL A 23 -0.15 20.84 0.52
CA VAL A 23 -0.28 19.53 -0.06
C VAL A 23 -1.60 19.63 -0.83
N ASP A 24 -1.61 19.27 -2.11
CA ASP A 24 -2.83 18.88 -2.82
C ASP A 24 -3.35 17.57 -2.17
N ALA A 25 -3.53 17.58 -0.85
CA ALA A 25 -4.29 16.62 -0.08
C ALA A 25 -5.74 16.86 -0.48
N GLY A 26 -6.07 16.39 -1.69
CA GLY A 26 -7.40 16.51 -2.26
C GLY A 26 -8.45 15.80 -1.41
N SER A 27 -9.65 15.73 -1.97
CA SER A 27 -10.89 15.14 -1.42
C SER A 27 -10.77 13.78 -0.70
N TRP A 28 -9.63 13.11 -0.81
CA TRP A 28 -9.41 11.80 -0.23
C TRP A 28 -8.92 11.81 1.22
N VAL A 29 -8.13 12.79 1.66
CA VAL A 29 -7.76 12.91 3.08
C VAL A 29 -9.01 13.20 3.90
N ASP A 30 -9.91 14.01 3.36
CA ASP A 30 -11.23 14.26 3.95
C ASP A 30 -12.11 12.99 3.90
N ALA A 31 -12.16 12.26 2.78
CA ALA A 31 -12.88 10.98 2.71
C ALA A 31 -12.30 9.91 3.66
N ALA A 32 -10.98 9.92 3.89
CA ALA A 32 -10.34 9.04 4.86
C ALA A 32 -10.69 9.44 6.29
N ARG A 33 -10.78 10.75 6.57
CA ARG A 33 -11.25 11.33 7.85
C ARG A 33 -12.70 10.99 8.18
N ASP A 34 -13.54 10.84 7.16
CA ASP A 34 -14.97 10.55 7.29
C ASP A 34 -15.28 9.06 7.49
N LEU A 35 -14.28 8.17 7.50
CA LEU A 35 -14.48 6.78 7.86
C LEU A 35 -14.63 6.62 9.36
N ASP A 36 -15.87 6.72 9.83
CA ASP A 36 -16.29 6.41 11.20
C ASP A 36 -15.76 5.04 11.71
N GLU A 37 -15.44 4.11 10.79
CA GLU A 37 -14.99 2.74 11.11
C GLU A 37 -13.48 2.52 10.94
N ALA A 38 -12.79 3.35 10.15
CA ALA A 38 -11.35 3.17 9.85
C ALA A 38 -10.45 4.15 10.60
N LEU A 39 -10.98 5.19 11.23
CA LEU A 39 -10.20 6.07 12.09
C LEU A 39 -10.73 5.99 13.51
N TRP A 40 -9.99 5.26 14.35
CA TRP A 40 -10.08 5.36 15.79
C TRP A 40 -9.47 6.71 16.25
N VAL A 41 -10.07 7.83 15.85
CA VAL A 41 -9.63 9.16 16.29
C VAL A 41 -10.86 9.94 16.75
N ASN A 42 -10.94 10.17 18.07
CA ASN A 42 -11.99 10.85 18.84
C ASN A 42 -13.16 10.00 19.38
N GLY A 43 -12.92 8.74 19.71
CA GLY A 43 -13.68 8.07 20.78
C GLY A 43 -13.27 8.61 22.16
N ARG A 44 -14.11 8.47 23.20
CA ARG A 44 -13.85 8.98 24.57
C ARG A 44 -12.61 8.36 25.28
N GLY A 45 -11.83 7.54 24.59
CA GLY A 45 -10.52 7.08 25.02
C GLY A 45 -9.72 6.58 23.81
N GLU A 46 -8.50 7.11 23.67
CA GLU A 46 -7.36 6.59 22.86
C GLU A 46 -7.18 7.03 21.39
N SER A 47 -5.96 6.71 20.91
CA SER A 47 -5.04 7.45 20.03
C SER A 47 -5.00 6.95 18.57
N GLU A 48 -4.44 7.78 17.67
CA GLU A 48 -4.30 7.54 16.22
C GLU A 48 -3.79 6.13 15.85
N ARG A 49 -4.52 5.47 14.93
CA ARG A 49 -4.20 4.13 14.41
C ARG A 49 -3.51 4.13 13.04
N PHE A 50 -3.55 5.24 12.29
CA PHE A 50 -3.03 5.30 10.92
C PHE A 50 -2.30 6.61 10.62
N VAL A 51 -1.15 6.50 9.93
CA VAL A 51 -0.44 7.61 9.32
C VAL A 51 -0.46 7.39 7.81
N PHE A 52 -1.16 8.27 7.09
CA PHE A 52 -1.16 8.27 5.63
C PHE A 52 -0.23 9.37 5.13
N TYR A 53 0.67 9.03 4.22
CA TYR A 53 1.53 10.01 3.55
C TYR A 53 1.43 9.82 2.03
N GLU A 54 1.18 10.91 1.32
CA GLU A 54 1.37 11.01 -0.12
C GLU A 54 2.58 11.90 -0.34
N ALA A 55 3.63 11.37 -0.97
CA ALA A 55 4.79 12.15 -1.36
C ALA A 55 5.28 11.68 -2.72
N ALA A 56 5.62 12.63 -3.59
CA ALA A 56 6.44 12.30 -4.75
C ALA A 56 7.77 11.77 -4.24
N THR A 57 8.03 10.48 -4.43
CA THR A 57 9.29 9.87 -3.99
C THR A 57 10.35 10.11 -5.07
N THR A 58 11.59 10.35 -4.65
CA THR A 58 12.76 10.28 -5.55
C THR A 58 13.25 8.84 -5.70
N GLU A 59 12.45 7.87 -5.26
CA GLU A 59 12.81 6.46 -5.28
C GLU A 59 12.80 5.97 -6.72
N ARG A 60 13.85 5.22 -7.06
CA ARG A 60 13.99 4.67 -8.39
C ARG A 60 13.04 3.49 -8.51
N VAL A 61 12.15 3.54 -9.50
CA VAL A 61 11.30 2.40 -9.87
C VAL A 61 12.20 1.16 -10.11
N PRO A 62 11.98 0.05 -9.39
CA PRO A 62 12.81 -1.14 -9.52
C PRO A 62 12.48 -1.96 -10.77
N LEU A 63 11.40 -1.63 -11.47
CA LEU A 63 10.91 -2.37 -12.63
C LEU A 63 11.39 -1.79 -13.95
N ALA A 64 11.69 -2.66 -14.91
CA ALA A 64 12.10 -2.26 -16.25
C ALA A 64 11.46 -3.16 -17.33
N PHE A 65 10.97 -2.54 -18.40
CA PHE A 65 10.54 -3.26 -19.59
C PHE A 65 11.71 -3.50 -20.53
N PHE A 66 11.77 -4.68 -21.14
CA PHE A 66 12.72 -5.01 -22.20
C PHE A 66 12.10 -5.93 -23.24
N ARG A 67 12.62 -5.89 -24.48
CA ARG A 67 12.27 -6.89 -25.51
C ARG A 67 13.21 -8.07 -25.44
N GLY A 68 12.68 -9.23 -25.10
CA GLY A 68 13.34 -10.52 -25.22
C GLY A 68 13.10 -11.14 -26.60
N ARG A 69 13.67 -12.33 -26.83
CA ARG A 69 13.44 -13.08 -28.08
C ARG A 69 11.97 -13.45 -28.31
N ASN A 70 11.22 -13.63 -27.22
CA ASN A 70 9.84 -14.13 -27.25
C ASN A 70 8.80 -13.04 -26.94
N GLY A 71 9.17 -11.76 -26.99
CA GLY A 71 8.25 -10.65 -26.79
C GLY A 71 8.69 -9.65 -25.72
N LEU A 72 7.71 -8.96 -25.14
CA LEU A 72 7.90 -7.98 -24.08
C LEU A 72 8.03 -8.68 -22.72
N HIS A 73 8.95 -8.23 -21.90
CA HIS A 73 9.15 -8.72 -20.55
C HIS A 73 9.24 -7.56 -19.56
N LEU A 74 8.82 -7.82 -18.32
CA LEU A 74 9.00 -6.95 -17.17
C LEU A 74 10.02 -7.59 -16.22
N ARG A 75 11.11 -6.90 -15.94
CA ARG A 75 12.17 -7.33 -15.02
C ARG A 75 12.11 -6.53 -13.74
N ASN A 76 12.45 -7.18 -12.62
CA ASN A 76 12.73 -6.51 -11.36
C ASN A 76 14.25 -6.34 -11.19
N ASP A 77 14.74 -5.12 -11.37
CA ASP A 77 16.12 -4.68 -11.15
C ASP A 77 16.37 -4.20 -9.72
N GLY A 78 15.34 -4.23 -8.87
CA GLY A 78 15.42 -3.86 -7.47
C GLY A 78 16.08 -4.94 -6.59
N PRO A 79 16.47 -4.57 -5.35
CA PRO A 79 17.08 -5.49 -4.40
C PRO A 79 16.07 -6.36 -3.64
N HIS A 80 14.77 -6.07 -3.75
CA HIS A 80 13.69 -6.79 -3.09
C HIS A 80 12.69 -7.34 -4.10
N ALA A 81 11.92 -8.35 -3.71
CA ALA A 81 10.78 -8.79 -4.50
C ALA A 81 9.74 -7.68 -4.63
N VAL A 82 8.90 -7.78 -5.65
CA VAL A 82 7.63 -7.03 -5.72
C VAL A 82 6.48 -8.01 -5.85
N HIS A 83 5.34 -7.65 -5.31
CA HIS A 83 4.16 -8.50 -5.24
C HIS A 83 2.99 -7.88 -6.00
N ASP A 84 2.06 -8.73 -6.42
CA ASP A 84 0.77 -8.33 -7.01
C ASP A 84 0.95 -7.27 -8.10
N VAL A 85 1.79 -7.54 -9.09
CA VAL A 85 2.13 -6.62 -10.17
C VAL A 85 1.02 -6.64 -11.22
N PHE A 86 0.37 -5.51 -11.41
CA PHE A 86 -0.61 -5.25 -12.46
C PHE A 86 0.03 -4.40 -13.53
N VAL A 87 0.08 -4.90 -14.77
CA VAL A 87 0.37 -4.09 -15.94
C VAL A 87 -0.95 -3.82 -16.65
N VAL A 88 -1.39 -2.57 -16.62
CA VAL A 88 -2.65 -2.12 -17.23
C VAL A 88 -2.32 -1.29 -18.47
N ASN A 89 -2.85 -1.73 -19.61
CA ASN A 89 -2.82 -0.96 -20.85
C ASN A 89 -4.23 -0.46 -21.16
N ARG A 90 -4.41 0.86 -21.16
CA ARG A 90 -5.66 1.54 -21.54
C ARG A 90 -5.40 2.34 -22.81
N ALA A 91 -5.75 1.77 -23.96
CA ALA A 91 -5.54 2.38 -25.25
C ALA A 91 -6.86 2.88 -25.85
N PRO A 92 -6.92 4.10 -26.42
CA PRO A 92 -8.13 4.58 -27.07
C PRO A 92 -8.41 3.76 -28.34
N ARG A 93 -9.65 3.30 -28.53
CA ARG A 93 -10.08 2.59 -29.74
C ARG A 93 -11.53 2.95 -30.10
N GLY A 94 -11.69 3.78 -31.13
CA GLY A 94 -13.01 4.23 -31.57
C GLY A 94 -13.65 5.17 -30.55
N LEU A 95 -14.83 4.82 -30.03
CA LEU A 95 -15.61 5.64 -29.09
C LEU A 95 -15.31 5.36 -27.60
N GLY A 96 -14.36 4.48 -27.29
CA GLY A 96 -14.01 4.14 -25.91
C GLY A 96 -12.59 3.58 -25.78
N ASP A 97 -12.23 3.19 -24.57
CA ASP A 97 -10.94 2.57 -24.28
C ASP A 97 -11.00 1.05 -24.43
N VAL A 98 -9.92 0.48 -24.95
CA VAL A 98 -9.60 -0.94 -24.79
C VAL A 98 -8.68 -1.09 -23.58
N VAL A 99 -9.09 -1.93 -22.64
CA VAL A 99 -8.31 -2.23 -21.43
C VAL A 99 -7.80 -3.66 -21.51
N THR A 100 -6.49 -3.83 -21.31
CA THR A 100 -5.83 -5.13 -21.14
C THR A 100 -5.10 -5.11 -19.80
N VAL A 101 -5.19 -6.20 -19.05
CA VAL A 101 -4.57 -6.33 -17.72
C VAL A 101 -3.74 -7.61 -17.69
N VAL A 102 -2.46 -7.47 -17.38
CA VAL A 102 -1.56 -8.61 -17.09
C VAL A 102 -1.26 -8.58 -15.60
N PHE A 103 -1.33 -9.73 -14.95
CA PHE A 103 -1.07 -9.89 -13.52
C PHE A 103 0.07 -10.86 -13.27
N VAL A 104 1.04 -10.44 -12.47
CA VAL A 104 2.15 -11.27 -11.98
C VAL A 104 2.08 -11.28 -10.45
N ALA A 105 1.83 -12.43 -9.85
CA ALA A 105 1.61 -12.53 -8.40
C ALA A 105 2.85 -12.12 -7.59
N ASP A 106 4.03 -12.55 -8.03
CA ASP A 106 5.30 -12.31 -7.37
C ASP A 106 6.40 -12.20 -8.43
N LEU A 107 7.27 -11.20 -8.29
CA LEU A 107 8.43 -11.02 -9.15
C LEU A 107 9.66 -10.77 -8.27
N ALA A 108 10.45 -11.83 -8.08
CA ALA A 108 11.64 -11.77 -7.23
C ALA A 108 12.70 -10.80 -7.77
N ALA A 109 13.62 -10.37 -6.91
CA ALA A 109 14.75 -9.54 -7.31
C ALA A 109 15.59 -10.26 -8.39
N GLY A 110 15.83 -9.59 -9.51
CA GLY A 110 16.57 -10.12 -10.65
C GLY A 110 15.75 -10.94 -11.66
N ASP A 111 14.50 -11.31 -11.32
CA ASP A 111 13.64 -12.12 -12.18
C ASP A 111 12.92 -11.27 -13.24
N ALA A 112 12.43 -11.95 -14.28
CA ALA A 112 11.62 -11.35 -15.33
C ALA A 112 10.38 -12.19 -15.65
N ALA A 113 9.26 -11.51 -15.89
CA ALA A 113 8.00 -12.10 -16.32
C ALA A 113 7.65 -11.68 -17.77
N PRO A 114 7.14 -12.58 -18.62
CA PRO A 114 6.63 -12.22 -19.93
C PRO A 114 5.35 -11.39 -19.80
N ILE A 115 5.21 -10.36 -20.63
CA ILE A 115 4.05 -9.45 -20.64
C ILE A 115 3.41 -9.46 -22.02
N ASP A 116 2.16 -9.87 -22.10
CA ASP A 116 1.35 -9.80 -23.32
C ASP A 116 0.28 -8.72 -23.21
N LEU A 117 0.57 -7.53 -23.77
CA LEU A 117 -0.39 -6.43 -23.89
C LEU A 117 -1.28 -6.55 -25.12
N GLY A 118 -1.07 -7.57 -25.97
CA GLY A 118 -1.89 -7.88 -27.13
C GLY A 118 -3.07 -8.82 -26.82
N GLY A 119 -3.24 -9.18 -25.54
CA GLY A 119 -4.34 -10.01 -25.06
C GLY A 119 -5.74 -9.42 -25.31
N PRO A 120 -6.80 -10.19 -25.03
CA PRO A 120 -8.16 -9.77 -25.31
C PRO A 120 -8.53 -8.49 -24.56
N ALA A 121 -9.25 -7.60 -25.25
CA ALA A 121 -9.86 -6.44 -24.63
C ALA A 121 -10.87 -6.89 -23.57
N LEU A 122 -10.74 -6.38 -22.35
CA LEU A 122 -11.65 -6.68 -21.26
C LEU A 122 -12.88 -5.78 -21.32
N SER A 123 -14.04 -6.32 -20.95
CA SER A 123 -15.21 -5.50 -20.64
C SER A 123 -14.95 -4.63 -19.41
N PRO A 124 -15.71 -3.55 -19.16
CA PRO A 124 -15.54 -2.74 -17.96
C PRO A 124 -15.65 -3.54 -16.65
N ALA A 125 -16.59 -4.50 -16.58
CA ALA A 125 -16.76 -5.35 -15.41
C ALA A 125 -15.58 -6.32 -15.23
N ASP A 126 -15.08 -6.92 -16.31
CA ASP A 126 -13.93 -7.82 -16.26
C ASP A 126 -12.65 -7.06 -15.90
N ALA A 127 -12.48 -5.84 -16.39
CA ALA A 127 -11.36 -4.97 -16.04
C ALA A 127 -11.37 -4.62 -14.55
N ALA A 128 -12.54 -4.27 -13.99
CA ALA A 128 -12.69 -4.00 -12.55
C ALA A 128 -12.38 -5.24 -11.69
N ALA A 129 -12.85 -6.42 -12.12
CA ALA A 129 -12.54 -7.69 -11.45
C ALA A 129 -11.04 -8.06 -11.55
N ALA A 130 -10.42 -7.84 -12.70
CA ALA A 130 -9.01 -8.12 -12.95
C ALA A 130 -8.04 -7.14 -12.26
N THR A 131 -8.51 -5.96 -11.87
CA THR A 131 -7.73 -4.92 -11.19
C THR A 131 -8.15 -4.77 -9.72
N VAL A 132 -9.10 -3.88 -9.43
CA VAL A 132 -9.56 -3.51 -8.08
C VAL A 132 -10.01 -4.74 -7.30
N GLY A 133 -10.86 -5.59 -7.89
CA GLY A 133 -11.36 -6.79 -7.22
C GLY A 133 -10.23 -7.75 -6.82
N ARG A 134 -9.25 -7.94 -7.72
CA ARG A 134 -8.08 -8.77 -7.46
C ARG A 134 -7.16 -8.15 -6.40
N LEU A 135 -6.82 -6.87 -6.51
CA LEU A 135 -5.97 -6.17 -5.54
C LEU A 135 -6.62 -6.20 -4.13
N ARG A 136 -7.91 -5.92 -4.04
CA ARG A 136 -8.68 -6.03 -2.78
C ARG A 136 -8.55 -7.42 -2.16
N GLY A 137 -8.76 -8.47 -2.95
CA GLY A 137 -8.64 -9.86 -2.49
C GLY A 137 -7.23 -10.25 -2.01
N ARG A 138 -6.21 -9.46 -2.36
CA ARG A 138 -4.81 -9.67 -1.96
C ARG A 138 -4.37 -8.78 -0.80
N LEU A 139 -5.02 -7.63 -0.63
CA LEU A 139 -4.81 -6.73 0.49
C LEU A 139 -5.53 -7.21 1.75
N VAL A 140 -6.74 -7.76 1.63
CA VAL A 140 -7.55 -8.12 2.80
C VAL A 140 -7.13 -9.49 3.34
N ASN A 141 -6.88 -9.57 4.64
CA ASN A 141 -6.71 -10.86 5.32
C ASN A 141 -8.08 -11.55 5.50
N PRO A 142 -8.34 -12.71 4.88
CA PRO A 142 -9.63 -13.37 5.00
C PRO A 142 -9.91 -13.93 6.41
N LEU A 143 -8.86 -14.15 7.22
CA LEU A 143 -9.00 -14.65 8.60
C LEU A 143 -9.37 -13.54 9.58
N PHE A 144 -9.00 -12.29 9.26
CA PHE A 144 -9.26 -11.12 10.09
C PHE A 144 -9.71 -9.96 9.21
N PRO A 145 -10.92 -10.05 8.61
CA PRO A 145 -11.40 -9.01 7.71
C PRO A 145 -11.79 -7.72 8.46
N ASP A 146 -12.10 -7.82 9.75
CA ASP A 146 -12.45 -6.70 10.63
C ASP A 146 -11.51 -6.66 11.84
N ALA A 147 -11.01 -5.47 12.17
CA ALA A 147 -10.21 -5.21 13.35
C ALA A 147 -10.91 -5.65 14.64
N ARG A 148 -12.24 -5.49 14.74
CA ARG A 148 -13.03 -5.85 15.92
C ARG A 148 -12.93 -7.34 16.25
N ALA A 149 -12.87 -8.19 15.22
CA ALA A 149 -12.73 -9.63 15.38
C ALA A 149 -11.42 -10.03 16.10
N ILE A 150 -10.37 -9.19 16.04
CA ILE A 150 -9.12 -9.40 16.77
C ILE A 150 -9.28 -9.10 18.26
N PHE A 151 -10.04 -8.07 18.62
CA PHE A 151 -10.24 -7.65 20.02
C PHE A 151 -11.36 -8.42 20.73
N GLU A 152 -12.36 -8.89 19.98
CA GLU A 152 -13.48 -9.69 20.51
C GLU A 152 -13.13 -11.18 20.66
N ALA A 153 -12.04 -11.63 20.04
CA ALA A 153 -11.50 -12.96 20.31
C ALA A 153 -11.17 -13.05 21.81
N PRO A 154 -11.74 -14.02 22.55
CA PRO A 154 -11.46 -14.16 23.98
C PRO A 154 -9.94 -14.27 24.13
N SER A 155 -9.34 -13.34 24.86
CA SER A 155 -7.91 -13.33 25.16
C SER A 155 -7.59 -14.57 26.00
N ALA A 156 -7.38 -15.70 25.35
CA ALA A 156 -7.08 -16.98 25.98
C ALA A 156 -5.62 -17.04 26.46
N GLY A 157 -4.85 -15.98 26.25
CA GLY A 157 -3.48 -15.86 26.73
C GLY A 157 -3.42 -15.31 28.16
N PRO A 158 -2.45 -15.74 28.98
CA PRO A 158 -2.13 -15.03 30.21
C PRO A 158 -1.86 -13.56 29.87
N CYS A 159 -2.32 -12.63 30.72
CA CYS A 159 -1.94 -11.22 30.63
C CYS A 159 -0.43 -11.17 30.36
N ALA A 160 -0.02 -10.63 29.22
CA ALA A 160 1.36 -10.62 28.75
C ALA A 160 2.20 -9.64 29.58
N MET A 161 2.28 -9.86 30.88
CA MET A 161 3.20 -9.19 31.79
C MET A 161 4.59 -9.79 31.50
N GLY A 162 5.41 -9.09 30.73
CA GLY A 162 6.75 -9.61 30.40
C GLY A 162 7.48 -8.96 29.24
N ARG A 163 6.85 -8.06 28.49
CA ARG A 163 7.59 -7.26 27.52
C ARG A 163 8.37 -6.16 28.25
N ASP A 164 9.62 -5.97 27.87
CA ASP A 164 10.40 -4.78 28.21
C ASP A 164 9.91 -3.60 27.34
N PRO A 165 9.29 -2.56 27.92
CA PRO A 165 8.85 -1.38 27.19
C PRO A 165 9.97 -0.65 26.44
N ALA A 166 11.24 -0.90 26.79
CA ALA A 166 12.40 -0.33 26.11
C ALA A 166 12.76 -1.06 24.80
N LEU A 167 12.15 -2.22 24.50
CA LEU A 167 12.37 -2.95 23.26
C LEU A 167 11.28 -2.60 22.24
N PRO A 168 11.58 -1.90 21.14
CA PRO A 168 10.58 -1.52 20.14
C PRO A 168 10.17 -2.70 19.25
N THR A 169 8.99 -2.59 18.64
CA THR A 169 8.64 -3.37 17.45
C THR A 169 9.13 -2.59 16.22
N GLU A 170 10.01 -3.18 15.44
CA GLU A 170 10.68 -2.51 14.31
C GLU A 170 10.32 -3.12 12.94
N GLN A 171 9.68 -4.29 12.94
CA GLN A 171 9.36 -5.03 11.71
C GLN A 171 7.86 -5.22 11.58
N ALA A 172 7.38 -5.17 10.33
CA ALA A 172 6.01 -5.53 10.03
C ALA A 172 5.81 -7.05 10.13
N ALA A 173 4.72 -7.47 10.78
CA ALA A 173 4.27 -8.86 10.81
C ALA A 173 3.59 -9.30 9.50
N GLY A 174 3.21 -8.34 8.65
CA GLY A 174 2.60 -8.58 7.36
C GLY A 174 2.28 -7.30 6.61
N PHE A 175 1.55 -7.45 5.51
CA PHE A 175 1.22 -6.37 4.58
C PHE A 175 -0.27 -6.32 4.23
N GLN A 176 -1.08 -7.13 4.91
CA GLN A 176 -2.53 -7.12 4.75
C GLN A 176 -3.15 -5.96 5.52
N LEU A 177 -4.31 -5.54 5.03
CA LEU A 177 -5.18 -4.52 5.60
C LEU A 177 -6.50 -5.16 6.06
N PHE A 178 -7.25 -4.46 6.90
CA PHE A 178 -8.66 -4.78 7.13
C PHE A 178 -9.49 -4.45 5.89
N ALA A 179 -10.67 -5.06 5.78
CA ALA A 179 -11.55 -4.89 4.63
C ALA A 179 -11.90 -3.41 4.40
N GLY A 180 -12.31 -2.69 5.44
CA GLY A 180 -12.66 -1.27 5.35
C GLY A 180 -11.47 -0.38 4.95
N GLU A 181 -10.25 -0.71 5.37
CA GLU A 181 -9.04 0.02 4.99
C GLU A 181 -8.70 -0.19 3.51
N ALA A 182 -8.77 -1.43 3.04
CA ALA A 182 -8.55 -1.75 1.64
C ALA A 182 -9.63 -1.09 0.75
N ASP A 183 -10.89 -1.12 1.18
CA ASP A 183 -12.01 -0.50 0.48
C ASP A 183 -11.84 1.01 0.35
N LEU A 184 -11.45 1.69 1.44
CA LEU A 184 -11.12 3.11 1.40
C LEU A 184 -10.02 3.40 0.40
N LEU A 185 -8.88 2.72 0.58
CA LEU A 185 -7.70 2.96 -0.23
C LEU A 185 -8.06 2.83 -1.70
N LEU A 186 -8.80 1.77 -2.06
CA LEU A 186 -9.21 1.54 -3.44
C LEU A 186 -10.23 2.57 -3.91
N SER A 187 -11.22 2.97 -3.11
CA SER A 187 -12.20 3.99 -3.49
C SER A 187 -11.56 5.34 -3.84
N VAL A 188 -10.44 5.66 -3.19
CA VAL A 188 -9.67 6.89 -3.42
C VAL A 188 -8.76 6.74 -4.63
N TRP A 189 -7.96 5.66 -4.64
CA TRP A 189 -6.79 5.55 -5.50
C TRP A 189 -7.05 4.75 -6.77
N GLU A 190 -8.18 4.05 -6.89
CA GLU A 190 -8.55 3.23 -8.05
C GLU A 190 -8.33 3.98 -9.36
N LYS A 191 -8.82 5.21 -9.45
CA LYS A 191 -8.73 5.99 -10.69
C LYS A 191 -7.28 6.26 -11.07
N ARG A 192 -6.40 6.49 -10.10
CA ARG A 192 -4.97 6.70 -10.35
C ARG A 192 -4.27 5.39 -10.70
N PHE A 193 -4.59 4.31 -9.99
CA PHE A 193 -4.00 2.99 -10.21
C PHE A 193 -4.36 2.39 -11.57
N PHE A 194 -5.63 2.48 -11.97
CA PHE A 194 -6.18 1.68 -13.07
C PHE A 194 -6.99 2.49 -14.10
N GLY A 195 -7.22 3.78 -13.82
CA GLY A 195 -7.98 4.68 -14.70
C GLY A 195 -7.12 5.49 -15.67
N ALA A 196 -5.80 5.55 -15.48
CA ALA A 196 -4.90 6.31 -16.34
C ALA A 196 -4.83 5.75 -17.77
N SER A 197 -4.71 6.64 -18.75
CA SER A 197 -4.51 6.26 -20.15
C SER A 197 -3.05 5.84 -20.43
N GLY A 198 -2.87 4.95 -21.40
CA GLY A 198 -1.57 4.36 -21.72
C GLY A 198 -1.25 3.15 -20.84
N VAL A 199 0.05 2.89 -20.65
CA VAL A 199 0.52 1.77 -19.83
C VAL A 199 0.86 2.27 -18.43
N THR A 200 0.27 1.63 -17.42
CA THR A 200 0.54 1.86 -16.00
C THR A 200 0.93 0.53 -15.36
N VAL A 201 1.91 0.55 -14.46
CA VAL A 201 2.24 -0.59 -13.61
C VAL A 201 1.91 -0.26 -12.16
N VAL A 202 1.11 -1.10 -11.52
CA VAL A 202 0.83 -1.02 -10.08
C VAL A 202 1.43 -2.25 -9.43
N TYR A 203 2.12 -2.10 -8.32
CA TYR A 203 2.68 -3.23 -7.57
C TYR A 203 2.69 -2.95 -6.08
N ARG A 204 2.72 -4.02 -5.30
CA ARG A 204 2.93 -3.95 -3.86
C ARG A 204 4.41 -4.16 -3.54
N GLU A 205 4.95 -3.31 -2.69
CA GLU A 205 6.30 -3.41 -2.20
C GLU A 205 6.44 -4.56 -1.18
N ASP A 206 7.61 -5.19 -1.16
CA ASP A 206 7.96 -6.18 -0.16
C ASP A 206 8.12 -5.52 1.23
N PRO A 207 7.66 -6.16 2.32
CA PRO A 207 7.81 -5.60 3.67
C PRO A 207 9.26 -5.24 4.03
N ALA A 208 10.24 -6.01 3.59
CA ALA A 208 11.64 -5.69 3.87
C ALA A 208 12.10 -4.44 3.11
N ALA A 209 11.56 -4.18 1.91
CA ALA A 209 11.78 -2.92 1.20
C ALA A 209 11.22 -1.73 2.00
N LEU A 210 9.99 -1.89 2.52
CA LEU A 210 9.34 -0.85 3.34
C LEU A 210 10.05 -0.61 4.67
N ASP A 211 10.50 -1.66 5.34
CA ASP A 211 11.24 -1.55 6.60
C ASP A 211 12.63 -0.91 6.37
N ALA A 212 13.24 -1.12 5.21
CA ALA A 212 14.48 -0.46 4.83
C ALA A 212 14.28 1.02 4.43
N ALA A 213 13.24 1.33 3.65
CA ALA A 213 12.94 2.67 3.17
C ALA A 213 12.41 3.58 4.28
N MET A 214 11.63 3.01 5.19
CA MET A 214 10.99 3.71 6.29
C MET A 214 11.13 2.90 7.58
N PRO A 215 12.30 2.94 8.24
CA PRO A 215 12.50 2.29 9.52
C PRO A 215 11.53 2.84 10.57
N LEU A 216 10.87 1.95 11.31
CA LEU A 216 9.96 2.30 12.40
C LEU A 216 10.48 1.71 13.71
N SER A 217 10.20 2.37 14.83
CA SER A 217 10.43 1.83 16.16
C SER A 217 9.20 2.15 17.02
N VAL A 218 8.33 1.15 17.21
CA VAL A 218 7.08 1.30 17.97
C VAL A 218 7.27 0.81 19.40
N TYR A 219 7.24 1.74 20.35
CA TYR A 219 7.28 1.47 21.78
C TYR A 219 5.87 1.43 22.33
N THR A 220 5.55 0.44 23.16
CA THR A 220 4.30 0.40 23.93
C THR A 220 4.61 -0.01 25.36
N ASP A 221 3.59 0.04 26.22
CA ASP A 221 3.75 -0.38 27.61
C ASP A 221 4.00 -1.89 27.75
N MET A 222 4.20 -2.34 28.99
CA MET A 222 4.46 -3.74 29.33
C MET A 222 3.27 -4.69 29.16
N ARG A 223 2.10 -4.18 28.74
CA ARG A 223 0.84 -4.93 28.63
C ARG A 223 0.38 -5.12 27.19
N HIS A 224 0.89 -4.31 26.26
CA HIS A 224 0.50 -4.34 24.85
C HIS A 224 1.64 -4.87 23.97
N VAL A 225 1.28 -5.73 23.01
CA VAL A 225 2.17 -6.23 21.95
C VAL A 225 1.62 -5.72 20.62
N PRO A 226 2.18 -4.64 20.05
CA PRO A 226 1.71 -4.11 18.78
C PRO A 226 2.07 -5.10 17.68
N VAL A 227 1.06 -5.49 16.89
CA VAL A 227 1.25 -6.20 15.64
C VAL A 227 1.16 -5.17 14.53
N VAL A 228 2.29 -4.86 13.90
CA VAL A 228 2.37 -3.85 12.85
C VAL A 228 2.18 -4.52 11.49
N HIS A 229 1.28 -4.00 10.66
CA HIS A 229 1.15 -4.40 9.26
C HIS A 229 1.45 -3.19 8.36
N ARG A 230 2.17 -3.41 7.26
CA ARG A 230 2.57 -2.34 6.32
C ARG A 230 2.29 -2.75 4.88
N ALA A 231 1.37 -2.04 4.25
CA ALA A 231 1.08 -2.18 2.83
C ALA A 231 1.67 -0.99 2.07
N GLY A 232 2.64 -1.24 1.19
CA GLY A 232 3.18 -0.23 0.27
C GLY A 232 2.67 -0.50 -1.13
N LEU A 233 1.97 0.46 -1.73
CA LEU A 233 1.50 0.38 -3.11
C LEU A 233 2.18 1.45 -3.94
N ALA A 234 2.84 1.02 -5.01
CA ALA A 234 3.56 1.89 -5.91
C ALA A 234 2.89 1.90 -7.28
N VAL A 235 2.91 3.07 -7.92
CA VAL A 235 2.36 3.28 -9.26
C VAL A 235 3.47 3.84 -10.15
N TRP A 236 3.72 3.14 -11.25
CA TRP A 236 4.55 3.63 -12.34
C TRP A 236 3.65 4.05 -13.50
N GLU A 237 3.42 5.36 -13.58
CA GLU A 237 2.54 5.98 -14.58
C GLU A 237 3.29 6.25 -15.90
N HIS A 238 2.52 6.33 -17.00
CA HIS A 238 3.00 6.76 -18.32
C HIS A 238 4.21 5.96 -18.83
N VAL A 239 4.18 4.64 -18.64
CA VAL A 239 5.28 3.77 -18.99
C VAL A 239 5.50 3.76 -20.50
N ARG A 240 6.75 4.03 -20.89
CA ARG A 240 7.18 3.92 -22.29
C ARG A 240 7.72 2.52 -22.54
N LEU A 241 7.08 1.80 -23.45
CA LEU A 241 7.52 0.48 -23.86
C LEU A 241 8.70 0.55 -24.85
N PRO A 242 9.61 -0.43 -24.83
CA PRO A 242 10.73 -0.55 -25.76
C PRO A 242 10.35 -1.02 -27.17
#